data_AF-A0A9N8Z220-F1
#
_entry.id   AF-A0A9N8Z220-F1
#
_cell.length_a   1.000
_cell.length_b   1.000
_cell.length_c   1.000
_cell.angle_alpha   90.00
_cell.angle_beta   90.00
_cell.angle_gamma   90.00
#
_symmetry.space_group_name_H-M   'P 1'
#
loop_
_entity.id
_entity.type
_entity.pdbx_description
1 polymer ?
#
loop_
_entity_poly.entity_id
_entity_poly.type
_entity_poly.pdbx_seq_one_letter_code
_entity_poly.pdbx_strand_id
1 'polypeptide(L)'
;MNGEEIQTLAELLLSYVVQLQPCESFINDLCEIYLKKGEDLKVLENRFFIFKRFIRKQLKNGGDDIPRNLIISTRDQTKFAKVISITWKKLSLEQQSVYQEIREEVKLIYTTNYPNWKSNQNRNKATLKIKRGREIMYRKIDP
;
A
#
# COMPACT_ATOMS: atom_id res chain seq x y z
N MET A 1 18.29 -13.08 -0.40
CA MET A 1 17.99 -11.80 0.28
C MET A 1 18.14 -12.02 1.77
N ASN A 2 19.05 -11.30 2.43
CA ASN A 2 19.25 -11.42 3.87
C ASN A 2 18.03 -10.81 4.59
N GLY A 3 17.37 -11.57 5.47
CA GLY A 3 16.17 -11.11 6.20
C GLY A 3 16.46 -9.93 7.13
N GLU A 4 17.69 -9.88 7.65
CA GLU A 4 18.21 -8.81 8.49
C GLU A 4 18.22 -7.46 7.76
N GLU A 5 18.67 -7.43 6.50
CA GLU A 5 18.70 -6.21 5.69
C GLU A 5 17.30 -5.60 5.50
N ILE A 6 16.30 -6.45 5.27
CA ILE A 6 14.90 -6.01 5.10
C ILE A 6 14.38 -5.40 6.41
N GLN A 7 14.74 -6.00 7.54
CA GLN A 7 14.34 -5.53 8.86
C GLN A 7 14.97 -4.16 9.17
N THR A 8 16.28 -4.00 8.94
CA THR A 8 16.98 -2.72 9.11
C THR A 8 16.37 -1.62 8.23
N LEU A 9 16.08 -1.93 6.96
CA LEU A 9 15.42 -0.96 6.06
C LEU A 9 14.01 -0.60 6.52
N ALA A 10 13.26 -1.54 7.09
CA ALA A 10 11.93 -1.26 7.61
C ALA A 10 11.98 -0.39 8.88
N GLU A 11 12.98 -0.56 9.73
CA GLU A 11 13.19 0.29 10.91
C GLU A 11 13.61 1.70 10.53
N LEU A 12 14.52 1.82 9.56
CA LEU A 12 14.91 3.11 9.01
C LEU A 12 13.75 3.81 8.29
N LEU A 13 12.93 3.06 7.55
CA LEU A 13 11.74 3.63 6.94
C LEU A 13 10.73 4.06 8.01
N LEU A 14 10.54 3.27 9.07
CA LEU A 14 9.64 3.62 10.15
C LEU A 14 10.02 4.96 10.81
N SER A 15 11.30 5.16 11.15
CA SER A 15 11.76 6.42 11.77
C SER A 15 11.52 7.63 10.88
N TYR A 16 11.70 7.47 9.56
CA TYR A 16 11.40 8.50 8.57
C TYR A 16 9.88 8.77 8.47
N VAL A 17 9.07 7.71 8.39
CA VAL A 17 7.62 7.81 8.15
C VAL A 17 6.85 8.42 9.30
N VAL A 18 7.27 8.18 10.54
CA VAL A 18 6.59 8.74 11.73
C VAL A 18 6.62 10.27 11.74
N GLN A 19 7.59 10.88 11.06
CA GLN A 19 7.73 12.34 10.94
C GLN A 19 6.91 12.91 9.78
N LEU A 20 6.41 12.06 8.88
CA LEU A 20 5.69 12.48 7.69
C LEU A 20 4.19 12.52 7.94
N GLN A 21 3.55 13.56 7.43
CA GLN A 21 2.10 13.66 7.35
C GLN A 21 1.70 13.86 5.88
N PRO A 22 0.74 13.07 5.35
CA PRO A 22 0.15 13.35 4.06
C PRO A 22 -0.50 14.74 4.08
N CYS A 23 -0.15 15.58 3.10
CA CYS A 23 -0.75 16.89 2.92
C CYS A 23 -1.86 16.87 1.87
N GLU A 24 -2.66 17.94 1.82
CA GLU A 24 -3.77 18.09 0.89
C GLU A 24 -3.36 17.87 -0.58
N SER A 25 -2.17 18.30 -0.99
CA SER A 25 -1.68 18.08 -2.35
C SER A 25 -1.50 16.60 -2.70
N PHE A 26 -1.20 15.74 -1.72
CA PHE A 26 -1.17 14.30 -1.94
C PHE A 26 -2.59 13.73 -2.16
N ILE A 27 -3.57 14.23 -1.41
CA ILE A 27 -4.97 13.80 -1.54
C ILE A 27 -5.52 14.23 -2.90
N ASN A 28 -5.25 15.47 -3.33
CA ASN A 28 -5.64 15.98 -4.64
C ASN A 28 -5.03 15.14 -5.79
N ASP A 29 -3.75 14.81 -5.70
CA ASP A 29 -3.11 13.91 -6.68
C ASP A 29 -3.77 12.53 -6.73
N LEU A 30 -4.18 11.96 -5.60
CA LEU A 30 -4.90 10.69 -5.56
C LEU A 30 -6.26 10.81 -6.24
N CYS A 31 -7.02 11.85 -5.91
CA CYS A 31 -8.31 12.13 -6.50
C CYS A 31 -8.18 12.25 -8.02
N GLU A 32 -7.24 13.04 -8.53
CA GLU A 32 -7.00 13.14 -9.96
C GLU A 32 -6.70 11.79 -10.62
N ILE A 33 -5.86 10.95 -9.98
CA ILE A 33 -5.52 9.63 -10.51
C ILE A 33 -6.76 8.74 -10.64
N TYR A 34 -7.67 8.76 -9.66
CA TYR A 34 -8.88 7.96 -9.72
C TYR A 34 -9.93 8.54 -10.64
N LEU A 35 -10.12 9.87 -10.63
CA LEU A 35 -11.05 10.54 -11.54
C LEU A 35 -10.64 10.35 -13.01
N LYS A 36 -9.34 10.36 -13.32
CA LYS A 36 -8.83 10.03 -14.67
C LYS A 36 -9.18 8.61 -15.13
N LYS A 37 -9.51 7.70 -14.21
CA LYS A 37 -9.93 6.33 -14.56
C LYS A 37 -11.41 6.22 -14.91
N GLY A 38 -12.22 7.26 -14.65
CA GLY A 38 -13.64 7.23 -14.96
C GLY A 38 -14.40 6.10 -14.24
N GLU A 39 -15.60 5.81 -14.72
CA GLU A 39 -16.47 4.76 -14.18
C GLU A 39 -15.87 3.34 -14.26
N ASP A 40 -14.84 3.14 -15.09
CA ASP A 40 -14.16 1.85 -15.28
C ASP A 40 -13.29 1.41 -14.09
N LEU A 41 -13.06 2.29 -13.11
CA LEU A 41 -12.30 1.94 -11.92
C LEU A 41 -12.96 0.75 -11.21
N LYS A 42 -12.31 -0.40 -11.11
CA LYS A 42 -12.94 -1.57 -10.47
C LYS A 42 -13.04 -1.43 -8.95
N VAL A 43 -11.99 -0.90 -8.33
CA VAL A 43 -11.81 -0.84 -6.87
C VAL A 43 -10.91 0.35 -6.51
N LEU A 44 -11.31 1.13 -5.50
CA LEU A 44 -10.44 2.12 -4.85
C LEU A 44 -9.40 1.44 -3.98
N GLU A 45 -8.17 1.96 -3.98
CA GLU A 45 -7.08 1.43 -3.17
C GLU A 45 -7.47 1.42 -1.68
N ASN A 46 -7.00 0.41 -0.93
CA ASN A 46 -7.18 0.38 0.52
C ASN A 46 -6.09 1.25 1.20
N ARG A 47 -6.25 1.48 2.51
CA ARG A 47 -5.33 2.32 3.31
C ARG A 47 -3.85 1.91 3.19
N PHE A 48 -3.55 0.62 3.05
CA PHE A 48 -2.16 0.14 2.87
C PHE A 48 -1.58 0.55 1.51
N PHE A 49 -2.37 0.48 0.44
CA PHE A 49 -1.91 0.89 -0.88
C PHE A 49 -1.77 2.41 -1.00
N ILE A 50 -2.63 3.17 -0.33
CA ILE A 50 -2.50 4.63 -0.18
C ILE A 50 -1.19 4.96 0.54
N PHE A 51 -0.93 4.31 1.70
CA PHE A 51 0.34 4.43 2.41
C PHE A 51 1.54 4.11 1.52
N LYS A 52 1.54 2.96 0.84
CA LYS A 52 2.63 2.54 -0.05
C LYS A 52 2.90 3.59 -1.13
N ARG A 53 1.84 4.18 -1.70
CA ARG A 53 1.95 5.23 -2.73
C ARG A 53 2.51 6.51 -2.14
N PHE A 54 2.04 6.93 -0.97
CA PHE A 54 2.58 8.07 -0.24
C PHE A 54 4.08 7.93 -0.02
N ILE A 55 4.52 6.80 0.55
CA ILE A 55 5.94 6.56 0.79
C ILE A 55 6.75 6.55 -0.50
N ARG A 56 6.24 5.94 -1.57
CA ARG A 56 6.94 5.95 -2.85
C ARG A 56 7.08 7.37 -3.41
N LYS A 57 6.08 8.23 -3.23
CA LYS A 57 6.15 9.66 -3.61
C LYS A 57 7.20 10.39 -2.77
N GLN A 58 7.20 10.18 -1.45
CA GLN A 58 8.18 10.79 -0.54
C GLN A 58 9.61 10.36 -0.88
N LEU A 59 9.86 9.06 -1.08
CA LEU A 59 11.20 8.56 -1.44
C LEU A 59 11.67 8.99 -2.83
N LYS A 60 10.75 9.38 -3.73
CA LYS A 60 11.08 9.87 -5.06
C LYS A 60 11.35 11.38 -5.08
N ASN A 61 10.60 12.14 -4.28
CA ASN A 61 10.58 13.60 -4.32
C ASN A 61 11.32 14.25 -3.16
N GLY A 62 11.66 13.50 -2.10
CA GLY A 62 12.39 14.07 -0.99
C GLY A 62 13.82 14.43 -1.39
N GLY A 63 14.31 15.50 -0.76
CA GLY A 63 15.66 16.02 -0.97
C GLY A 63 16.74 15.14 -0.34
N ASP A 64 17.89 15.75 -0.10
CA ASP A 64 19.10 15.06 0.35
C ASP A 64 18.98 14.40 1.74
N ASP A 65 17.93 14.72 2.51
CA ASP A 65 17.67 14.19 3.84
C ASP A 65 17.16 12.74 3.85
N ILE A 66 16.79 12.17 2.70
CA ILE A 66 16.35 10.79 2.61
C ILE A 66 17.55 9.83 2.61
N PRO A 67 17.58 8.83 3.52
CA PRO A 67 18.62 7.80 3.49
C PRO A 67 18.73 7.11 2.12
N ARG A 68 19.91 7.16 1.50
CA ARG A 68 20.17 6.62 0.15
C ARG A 68 19.79 5.15 0.00
N ASN A 69 19.96 4.37 1.05
CA ASN A 69 19.58 2.96 1.09
C ASN A 69 18.06 2.75 0.96
N LEU A 70 17.24 3.64 1.51
CA LEU A 70 15.79 3.63 1.28
C LEU A 70 15.46 3.92 -0.18
N ILE A 71 16.12 4.92 -0.80
CA ILE A 71 15.95 5.25 -2.22
C ILE A 71 16.31 4.04 -3.09
N ILE A 72 17.45 3.41 -2.86
CA ILE A 72 17.90 2.22 -3.60
C ILE A 72 16.90 1.06 -3.44
N SER A 73 16.34 0.87 -2.24
CA SER A 73 15.37 -0.20 -1.98
C SER A 73 14.12 -0.10 -2.86
N THR A 74 13.75 1.11 -3.32
CA THR A 74 12.57 1.32 -4.19
C THR A 74 12.72 0.77 -5.61
N ARG A 75 13.97 0.50 -6.04
CA ARG A 75 14.31 -0.06 -7.36
C ARG A 75 13.98 -1.55 -7.46
N ASP A 76 14.07 -2.28 -6.36
CA ASP A 76 13.62 -3.67 -6.25
C ASP A 76 12.20 -3.71 -5.69
N GLN A 77 11.23 -4.01 -6.57
CA GLN A 77 9.82 -4.02 -6.20
C GLN A 77 9.47 -5.08 -5.14
N THR A 78 10.16 -6.22 -5.15
CA THR A 78 9.93 -7.30 -4.17
C THR A 78 10.47 -6.89 -2.81
N LYS A 79 11.69 -6.33 -2.77
CA LYS A 79 12.30 -5.81 -1.56
C LYS A 79 11.49 -4.66 -0.97
N PHE A 80 11.12 -3.68 -1.79
CA PHE A 80 10.29 -2.55 -1.37
C PHE A 80 8.94 -3.01 -0.79
N ALA A 81 8.27 -3.96 -1.44
CA ALA A 81 7.00 -4.48 -0.94
C ALA A 81 7.13 -5.14 0.45
N LYS A 82 8.23 -5.87 0.71
CA LYS A 82 8.50 -6.47 2.02
C LYS A 82 8.78 -5.40 3.08
N VAL A 83 9.66 -4.45 2.78
CA VAL A 83 10.01 -3.33 3.68
C VAL A 83 8.76 -2.52 4.07
N ILE A 84 7.94 -2.15 3.09
CA ILE A 84 6.69 -1.41 3.30
C ILE A 84 5.69 -2.22 4.13
N SER A 85 5.57 -3.53 3.88
CA SER A 85 4.65 -4.38 4.64
C SER A 85 5.05 -4.52 6.10
N ILE A 86 6.35 -4.61 6.41
CA ILE A 86 6.86 -4.64 7.79
C ILE A 86 6.64 -3.29 8.45
N THR A 87 6.99 -2.20 7.76
CA THR A 87 6.81 -0.83 8.26
C THR A 87 5.35 -0.57 8.61
N TRP A 88 4.42 -0.89 7.71
CA TRP A 88 2.98 -0.73 7.93
C TRP A 88 2.49 -1.46 9.19
N LYS A 89 2.97 -2.69 9.42
CA LYS A 89 2.58 -3.47 10.61
C LYS A 89 3.13 -2.88 11.91
N LYS A 90 4.20 -2.09 11.86
CA LYS A 90 4.80 -1.43 13.02
C LYS A 90 4.17 -0.06 13.32
N LEU A 91 3.43 0.53 12.38
CA LEU A 91 2.71 1.78 12.62
C LEU A 91 1.61 1.60 13.66
N SER A 92 1.43 2.60 14.52
CA SER A 92 0.32 2.63 15.48
C SER A 92 -1.02 2.70 14.74
N LEU A 93 -2.11 2.38 15.46
CA LEU A 93 -3.46 2.48 14.88
C LEU A 93 -3.81 3.92 14.47
N GLU A 94 -3.36 4.91 15.24
CA GLU A 94 -3.51 6.34 14.93
C GLU A 94 -2.75 6.72 13.66
N GLN A 95 -1.51 6.25 13.50
CA GLN A 95 -0.76 6.50 12.27
C GLN A 95 -1.40 5.82 11.06
N GLN A 96 -2.03 4.66 11.25
CA GLN A 96 -2.78 4.00 10.19
C GLN A 96 -4.14 4.67 9.91
N SER A 97 -4.75 5.36 10.87
CA SER A 97 -6.07 5.99 10.72
C SER A 97 -6.03 7.17 9.76
N VAL A 98 -4.92 7.91 9.70
CA VAL A 98 -4.71 8.97 8.71
C VAL A 98 -4.94 8.45 7.28
N TYR A 99 -4.45 7.26 6.94
CA TYR A 99 -4.66 6.66 5.62
C TYR A 99 -6.07 6.09 5.42
N GLN A 100 -6.81 5.85 6.50
CA GLN A 100 -8.22 5.49 6.45
C GLN A 100 -9.07 6.74 6.18
N GLU A 101 -8.75 7.89 6.78
CA GLU A 101 -9.41 9.17 6.53
C GLU A 101 -9.22 9.61 5.08
N ILE A 102 -7.98 9.61 4.58
CA ILE A 102 -7.67 9.89 3.17
C ILE A 102 -8.46 8.97 2.23
N ARG A 103 -8.61 7.69 2.59
CA ARG A 103 -9.38 6.74 1.79
C ARG A 103 -10.86 7.15 1.71
N GLU A 104 -11.47 7.52 2.84
CA GLU A 104 -12.88 7.90 2.85
C GLU A 104 -13.11 9.23 2.13
N GLU A 105 -12.19 10.19 2.25
CA GLU A 105 -12.24 11.45 1.51
C GLU A 105 -12.16 11.23 -0.01
N VAL A 106 -11.16 10.48 -0.47
CA VAL A 106 -11.03 10.11 -1.88
C VAL A 106 -12.26 9.36 -2.37
N LYS A 107 -12.79 8.44 -1.55
CA LYS A 107 -13.99 7.68 -1.89
C LYS A 107 -15.20 8.60 -2.02
N LEU A 108 -15.40 9.54 -1.09
CA LEU A 108 -16.47 10.51 -1.13
C LEU A 108 -16.41 11.31 -2.44
N ILE A 109 -15.27 11.95 -2.72
CA ILE A 109 -15.04 12.73 -3.94
C ILE A 109 -15.32 11.89 -5.18
N TYR A 110 -14.79 10.66 -5.22
CA TYR A 110 -14.97 9.77 -6.35
C TYR A 110 -16.45 9.37 -6.55
N THR A 111 -17.17 9.02 -5.49
CA THR A 111 -18.60 8.66 -5.57
C THR A 111 -19.50 9.85 -5.89
N THR A 112 -19.11 11.07 -5.52
CA THR A 112 -19.81 12.29 -5.93
C THR A 112 -19.69 12.53 -7.44
N ASN A 113 -18.52 12.26 -8.02
CA ASN A 113 -18.28 12.40 -9.46
C ASN A 113 -18.87 11.23 -10.27
N TYR A 114 -18.92 10.04 -9.70
CA TYR A 114 -19.46 8.83 -10.32
C TYR A 114 -20.52 8.17 -9.43
N PRO A 115 -21.73 8.75 -9.33
CA PRO A 115 -22.78 8.29 -8.41
C PRO A 115 -23.29 6.87 -8.75
N ASN A 116 -23.17 6.46 -10.01
CA ASN A 116 -23.56 5.13 -10.48
C ASN A 116 -22.48 4.06 -10.24
N TRP A 117 -21.30 4.47 -9.79
CA TRP A 117 -20.18 3.56 -9.59
C TRP A 117 -20.48 2.54 -8.49
N LYS A 118 -20.28 1.26 -8.81
CA LYS A 118 -20.37 0.16 -7.85
C LYS A 118 -19.04 -0.57 -7.80
N SER A 119 -18.45 -0.59 -6.61
CA SER A 119 -17.20 -1.33 -6.35
C SER A 119 -17.39 -2.81 -6.65
N ASN A 120 -16.67 -3.33 -7.66
CA ASN A 120 -16.67 -4.75 -7.97
C ASN A 120 -15.70 -5.47 -7.03
N GLN A 121 -16.05 -5.55 -5.74
CA GLN A 121 -15.35 -6.41 -4.76
C GLN A 121 -15.71 -7.90 -4.91
N ASN A 122 -16.24 -8.31 -6.07
CA ASN A 122 -16.47 -9.71 -6.42
C ASN A 122 -15.12 -10.43 -6.50
N ARG A 123 -14.65 -10.84 -5.32
CA ARG A 123 -13.58 -11.78 -5.10
C ARG A 123 -13.97 -13.03 -5.86
N ASN A 124 -13.30 -13.30 -6.98
CA ASN A 124 -13.38 -14.58 -7.67
C ASN A 124 -13.22 -15.69 -6.61
N LYS A 125 -14.34 -16.27 -6.16
CA LYS A 125 -14.42 -17.47 -5.30
C LYS A 125 -13.61 -18.63 -5.91
N ALA A 126 -13.29 -18.55 -7.21
CA ALA A 126 -12.41 -19.49 -7.92
C ALA A 126 -10.96 -19.52 -7.39
N THR A 127 -10.39 -18.39 -6.96
CA THR A 127 -8.97 -18.34 -6.53
C THR A 127 -8.74 -18.92 -5.12
N LEU A 128 -9.79 -18.99 -4.29
CA LEU A 128 -9.74 -19.62 -2.96
C LEU A 128 -9.72 -21.16 -3.04
N LYS A 129 -10.28 -21.76 -4.11
CA LYS A 129 -10.21 -23.22 -4.34
C LYS A 129 -8.77 -23.69 -4.64
N ILE A 130 -7.97 -22.87 -5.32
CA ILE A 130 -6.58 -23.23 -5.67
C ILE A 130 -5.68 -23.29 -4.42
N LYS A 131 -5.94 -22.46 -3.39
CA LYS A 131 -5.21 -22.56 -2.12
C LYS A 131 -5.60 -23.78 -1.28
N ARG A 132 -6.89 -24.16 -1.25
CA ARG A 132 -7.31 -25.41 -0.57
C ARG A 132 -6.81 -26.68 -1.25
N GLY A 133 -6.59 -26.67 -2.57
CA GLY A 133 -6.04 -27.82 -3.29
C GLY A 133 -4.54 -28.06 -3.04
N ARG A 134 -3.76 -27.01 -2.77
CA ARG A 134 -2.32 -27.15 -2.46
C ARG A 134 -2.05 -27.54 -1.01
N GLU A 135 -2.97 -27.30 -0.09
CA GLU A 135 -2.83 -27.68 1.33
C GLU A 135 -3.03 -29.19 1.55
N ILE A 136 -3.69 -29.89 0.61
CA ILE A 136 -3.87 -31.35 0.65
C ILE A 136 -2.62 -32.08 0.11
N MET A 137 -1.83 -31.44 -0.76
CA MET A 137 -0.69 -32.09 -1.41
C MET A 137 0.57 -32.18 -0.53
N TYR A 138 0.65 -31.39 0.55
CA TYR A 138 1.79 -31.39 1.50
C TYR A 138 1.48 -32.08 2.84
N ARG A 139 0.35 -32.79 2.97
CA ARG A 139 0.05 -33.62 4.16
C ARG A 139 0.18 -35.13 3.91
N LYS A 140 0.82 -35.53 2.81
CA LYS A 140 1.08 -36.94 2.48
C LYS A 140 2.55 -37.18 2.10
N ILE A 141 3.48 -36.52 2.78
CA ILE A 141 4.93 -36.75 2.78
C ILE A 141 5.35 -36.13 4.13
N ASP A 142 5.58 -36.83 5.23
CA ASP A 142 6.50 -37.95 5.55
C ASP A 142 6.05 -38.61 6.89
N PRO A 143 6.67 -39.70 7.40
CA PRO A 143 7.37 -40.81 6.74
C PRO A 143 6.60 -42.15 6.84
#